data_AF-A0A9D8QDM9-F1
#
_entry.id   AF-A0A9D8QDM9-F1
#
_cell.length_a   1.000
_cell.length_b   1.000
_cell.length_c   1.000
_cell.angle_alpha   90.00
_cell.angle_beta   90.00
_cell.angle_gamma   90.00
#
_symmetry.space_group_name_H-M   'P 1'
#
loop_
_entity.id
_entity.type
_entity.pdbx_description
1 polymer ?
#
loop_
_entity_poly.entity_id
_entity_poly.type
_entity_poly.pdbx_seq_one_letter_code
_entity_poly.pdbx_strand_id
1 'polypeptide(L)' 'MKIKALDSFASAETGMVHAGEEFDASDISDARLAEWADRGFIPAQKKEPAAPKNKAEPAPENKGDAKKKGD' A
#
# COMPACT_ATOMS: atom_id res chain seq x y z
N MET A 1 2.73 -11.48 -14.09
CA MET A 1 3.41 -12.00 -12.89
C MET A 1 2.46 -11.82 -11.73
N LYS A 2 2.36 -12.76 -10.79
CA LYS A 2 1.42 -12.63 -9.66
C LYS A 2 2.09 -12.06 -8.42
N ILE A 3 1.41 -11.16 -7.73
CA ILE A 3 1.87 -10.55 -6.48
C ILE A 3 0.80 -10.74 -5.42
N LYS A 4 1.23 -11.11 -4.22
CA LYS A 4 0.36 -11.17 -3.04
C LYS A 4 0.32 -9.80 -2.36
N ALA A 5 -0.87 -9.25 -2.20
CA ALA A 5 -1.08 -8.03 -1.44
C ALA A 5 -0.78 -8.27 0.05
N LEU A 6 -0.05 -7.35 0.67
CA LEU A 6 0.21 -7.32 2.11
C LEU A 6 -0.93 -6.64 2.87
N ASP A 7 -1.56 -5.64 2.25
CA ASP A 7 -2.68 -4.89 2.82
C ASP A 7 -3.75 -4.61 1.76
N SER A 8 -4.93 -4.14 2.17
CA SER A 8 -6.02 -3.87 1.24
C SER A 8 -5.87 -2.48 0.60
N PHE A 9 -5.99 -2.38 -0.73
CA PHE A 9 -5.87 -1.11 -1.44
C PHE A 9 -6.78 -1.06 -2.66
N ALA A 10 -7.15 0.16 -3.05
CA ALA A 10 -7.86 0.40 -4.30
C ALA A 10 -6.87 0.92 -5.35
N SER A 11 -6.98 0.42 -6.57
CA SER A 11 -6.22 0.90 -7.73
C SER A 11 -7.06 0.83 -9.00
N ALA A 12 -6.75 1.68 -9.98
CA ALA A 12 -7.50 1.70 -11.24
C ALA A 12 -7.18 0.46 -12.10
N GLU A 13 -5.99 -0.11 -11.89
CA GLU A 13 -5.43 -1.22 -12.64
C GLU A 13 -5.99 -2.57 -12.17
N THR A 14 -6.18 -2.72 -10.86
CA THR A 14 -6.56 -3.99 -10.22
C THR A 14 -7.93 -3.94 -9.53
N GLY A 15 -8.55 -2.77 -9.44
CA GLY A 15 -9.75 -2.57 -8.64
C GLY A 15 -9.44 -2.60 -7.13
N MET A 16 -10.40 -3.08 -6.35
CA MET A 16 -10.22 -3.27 -4.91
C MET A 16 -9.51 -4.61 -4.67
N VAL A 17 -8.30 -4.53 -4.12
CA VAL A 17 -7.49 -5.70 -3.75
C VAL A 17 -7.51 -5.84 -2.25
N HIS A 18 -7.72 -7.05 -1.76
CA HIS A 18 -7.76 -7.36 -0.33
C HIS A 18 -6.41 -7.86 0.18
N ALA A 19 -6.14 -7.64 1.46
CA ALA A 19 -4.94 -8.16 2.12
C ALA A 19 -4.86 -9.70 1.95
N GLY A 20 -3.73 -10.19 1.45
CA GLY A 20 -3.49 -11.60 1.17
C GLY A 20 -4.01 -12.09 -0.18
N GLU A 21 -4.72 -11.27 -0.95
CA GLU A 21 -5.16 -11.59 -2.30
C GLU A 21 -3.98 -11.58 -3.28
N GLU A 22 -3.97 -12.55 -4.20
CA GLU A 22 -3.00 -12.60 -5.29
C GLU A 22 -3.62 -12.04 -6.57
N PHE A 23 -3.02 -10.99 -7.12
CA PHE A 23 -3.46 -10.35 -8.35
C PHE A 23 -2.36 -10.42 -9.43
N ASP A 24 -2.76 -10.35 -10.69
CA ASP A 24 -1.81 -10.30 -11.79
C ASP A 24 -1.32 -8.86 -12.01
N ALA A 25 -0.01 -8.72 -12.05
CA ALA A 25 0.72 -7.47 -12.22
C ALA A 25 1.51 -7.42 -13.54
N SER A 26 1.18 -8.27 -14.52
CA SER A 26 1.85 -8.23 -15.84
C SER A 26 1.62 -6.91 -16.56
N ASP A 27 0.41 -6.37 -16.43
CA ASP A 27 -0.03 -5.14 -17.11
C ASP A 27 0.25 -3.87 -16.28
N ILE A 28 0.85 -4.03 -15.10
CA ILE A 28 1.11 -2.93 -14.15
C ILE A 28 2.56 -2.48 -14.31
N SER A 29 2.77 -1.18 -14.50
CA SER A 29 4.11 -0.61 -14.70
C SER A 29 4.99 -0.77 -13.45
N ASP A 30 6.30 -1.03 -13.63
CA ASP A 30 7.26 -1.16 -12.51
C ASP A 30 7.23 0.05 -11.56
N ALA A 31 7.03 1.27 -12.07
CA ALA A 31 6.94 2.49 -11.24
C ALA A 31 5.75 2.44 -10.26
N ARG A 32 4.62 1.88 -10.71
CA ARG A 32 3.42 1.73 -9.88
C ARG A 32 3.60 0.67 -8.82
N LEU A 33 4.21 -0.46 -9.20
CA LEU A 33 4.58 -1.52 -8.27
C LEU A 33 5.58 -1.01 -7.21
N ALA A 34 6.53 -0.14 -7.61
CA ALA A 34 7.44 0.50 -6.67
C ALA A 34 6.69 1.42 -5.69
N GLU A 35 5.72 2.22 -6.15
CA GLU A 35 4.88 3.04 -5.25
C GLU A 35 4.09 2.16 -4.26
N TRP A 36 3.48 1.07 -4.72
CA TRP A 36 2.74 0.16 -3.84
C TRP A 36 3.65 -0.54 -2.83
N ALA A 37 4.87 -0.89 -3.23
CA ALA A 37 5.87 -1.46 -2.32
C ALA A 37 6.34 -0.45 -1.27
N ASP A 38 6.60 0.80 -1.68
CA ASP A 38 7.01 1.90 -0.78
C ASP A 38 5.91 2.20 0.25
N ARG A 39 4.65 2.15 -0.18
CA ARG A 39 3.47 2.31 0.68
C ARG A 39 3.14 1.06 1.51
N GLY A 40 3.84 -0.06 1.29
CA GLY A 40 3.67 -1.30 2.05
C GLY A 40 2.46 -2.16 1.65
N PHE A 41 1.81 -1.88 0.51
CA PHE A 41 0.69 -2.68 0.01
C PHE A 41 1.11 -4.01 -0.61
N ILE A 42 2.33 -4.09 -1.13
CA ILE A 42 2.90 -5.29 -1.72
C ILE A 42 4.34 -5.48 -1.23
N PRO A 43 4.91 -6.71 -1.30
CA PRO A 43 6.31 -6.90 -0.96
C PRO A 43 7.23 -6.09 -1.88
N ALA A 44 8.28 -5.52 -1.30
CA ALA A 44 9.36 -4.87 -2.04
C ALA A 44 9.94 -5.84 -3.07
N GLN A 45 9.75 -5.54 -4.35
CA GLN A 45 10.38 -6.28 -5.43
C GLN A 45 11.89 -6.00 -5.34
N LYS A 46 12.71 -7.06 -5.25
CA LYS A 46 14.19 -6.98 -5.15
C LYS A 46 14.85 -6.47 -6.44
N LYS A 47 14.33 -5.41 -7.05
CA LYS A 47 15.09 -4.57 -7.98
C LYS A 47 15.63 -3.42 -7.14
N GLU A 48 16.95 -3.27 -7.17
CA GLU A 48 17.73 -2.27 -6.46
C GLU A 48 16.99 -0.91 -6.42
N PRO A 49 16.73 -0.34 -5.23
CA PRO A 49 15.89 0.84 -5.12
C PRO A 49 16.60 2.02 -5.79
N ALA A 50 16.04 2.53 -6.87
CA ALA A 50 16.25 3.92 -7.24
C ALA A 50 15.55 4.76 -6.17
N ALA A 51 16.26 5.08 -5.09
CA ALA A 51 15.74 5.80 -3.94
C ALA A 51 14.92 7.04 -4.35
N PRO A 52 13.61 7.11 -4.10
CA PRO A 52 12.97 8.40 -3.96
C PRO A 52 13.28 8.85 -2.53
N LYS A 53 14.27 9.73 -2.41
CA LYS A 53 14.38 10.61 -1.24
C LYS A 53 13.09 11.43 -1.18
N ASN A 54 12.07 10.96 -0.48
CA ASN A 54 11.07 11.88 0.05
C ASN A 54 10.53 11.35 1.38
N LYS A 55 11.16 11.83 2.46
CA LYS A 55 10.51 11.95 3.76
C LYS A 55 9.34 12.93 3.58
N ALA A 56 8.17 12.44 3.20
CA ALA A 56 6.95 13.16 3.53
C ALA A 56 6.71 12.92 5.04
N GLU A 57 6.60 14.03 5.76
CA GLU A 57 6.54 14.22 7.20
C GLU A 57 5.57 13.32 7.99
N PRO A 58 5.78 13.16 9.31
CA PRO A 58 4.86 12.41 10.17
C PRO A 58 3.55 13.19 10.44
N ALA A 59 2.44 12.44 10.39
CA ALA A 59 1.16 12.65 11.09
C ALA A 59 0.20 13.76 10.56
N PRO A 60 -1.13 13.58 10.79
CA PRO A 60 -1.62 14.00 12.08
C PRO A 60 -2.24 12.87 12.89
N GLU A 61 -1.78 12.82 14.12
CA GLU A 61 -2.32 12.12 15.26
C GLU A 61 -3.79 12.54 15.46
N ASN A 62 -4.74 11.77 14.92
CA ASN A 62 -6.13 11.90 15.35
C ASN A 62 -6.35 11.02 16.58
N LYS A 63 -5.94 11.53 17.74
CA LYS A 63 -6.40 11.04 19.05
C LYS A 63 -7.89 11.35 19.20
N GLY A 64 -8.72 10.47 18.65
CA GLY A 64 -10.14 10.36 18.98
C GLY A 64 -10.36 9.25 20.00
N ASP A 65 -9.73 9.33 21.17
CA ASP A 65 -10.11 8.53 22.33
C ASP A 65 -11.20 9.27 23.10
N ALA A 66 -12.45 8.80 23.03
CA ALA A 66 -13.41 8.96 24.11
C ALA A 66 -14.60 8.02 23.91
N LYS A 67 -14.45 6.80 24.42
CA LYS A 67 -15.57 5.97 24.84
C LYS A 67 -16.36 6.71 25.93
N LYS A 68 -17.66 6.97 25.74
CA LYS A 68 -18.60 7.00 26.86
C LYS A 68 -20.00 6.57 26.47
N LYS A 69 -20.42 5.45 27.08
CA LYS A 69 -21.80 5.01 27.26
C LYS A 69 -22.53 5.97 28.20
N GLY A 70 -23.85 6.10 28.01
CA GLY A 70 -24.81 6.47 29.07
C GLY A 70 -25.64 7.70 28.73
N ASP A 71 -26.91 7.48 28.35
CA ASP A 71 -28.04 7.65 29.28
C ASP A 71 -29.09 6.56 28.97
#